data_AF-A0A952FEU3-F1
#
_entry.id   AF-A0A952FEU3-F1
#
_cell.length_a   1.000
_cell.length_b   1.000
_cell.length_c   1.000
_cell.angle_alpha   90.00
_cell.angle_beta   90.00
_cell.angle_gamma   90.00
#
_symmetry.space_group_name_H-M   'P 1'
#
loop_
_entity.id
_entity.type
_entity.pdbx_description
1 polymer ?
#
loop_
_entity_poly.entity_id
_entity_poly.type
_entity_poly.pdbx_seq_one_letter_code
_entity_poly.pdbx_strand_id
1 'polypeptide(L)' 'PLLRKAFLQTQDYIRLIRLDHHYAYSAAKVRRTMAEHLEIFEACLARDPDAAEAALRAHLTQAIQRAMGL' A
#
# COMPACT_ATOMS: atom_id res chain seq x y z
N PRO A 1 -0.83 -18.97 -6.06
CA PRO A 1 -1.02 -19.50 -4.69
C PRO A 1 -0.27 -18.71 -3.59
N LEU A 2 1.05 -18.52 -3.73
CA LEU A 2 1.88 -17.82 -2.74
C LEU A 2 1.53 -16.33 -2.61
N LEU A 3 1.36 -15.62 -3.72
CA LEU A 3 1.00 -14.19 -3.73
C LEU A 3 -0.31 -13.92 -2.97
N ARG A 4 -1.32 -14.78 -3.17
CA ARG A 4 -2.61 -14.68 -2.48
C ARG A 4 -2.46 -14.88 -0.97
N LYS A 5 -1.65 -15.85 -0.55
CA LYS A 5 -1.41 -16.13 0.88
C LYS A 5 -0.68 -14.95 1.54
N ALA A 6 0.36 -14.42 0.89
CA ALA A 6 1.07 -13.23 1.37
C ALA A 6 0.14 -12.02 1.47
N PHE A 7 -0.67 -11.77 0.43
CA PHE A 7 -1.67 -10.70 0.44
C PHE A 7 -2.64 -10.80 1.62
N LEU A 8 -3.23 -11.98 1.85
CA LEU A 8 -4.17 -12.18 2.95
C LEU A 8 -3.51 -11.93 4.30
N GLN A 9 -2.30 -12.46 4.50
CA GLN A 9 -1.55 -12.25 5.74
C GLN A 9 -1.25 -10.76 5.98
N THR A 10 -0.82 -10.02 4.96
CA THR A 10 -0.63 -8.57 5.06
C THR A 10 -1.94 -7.85 5.39
N GLN A 11 -3.05 -8.29 4.79
CA GLN A 11 -4.36 -7.69 5.03
C GLN A 11 -4.85 -7.89 6.48
N ASP A 12 -4.56 -9.04 7.07
CA ASP A 12 -4.90 -9.32 8.47
C ASP A 12 -4.12 -8.40 9.43
N TYR A 13 -2.82 -8.22 9.21
CA TYR A 13 -2.00 -7.27 9.99
C TYR A 13 -2.51 -5.83 9.85
N ILE A 14 -2.84 -5.40 8.63
CA ILE A 14 -3.40 -4.06 8.38
C ILE A 14 -4.73 -3.87 9.11
N ARG A 15 -5.61 -4.88 9.16
CA ARG A 15 -6.88 -4.78 9.89
C ARG A 15 -6.67 -4.61 11.38
N LEU A 16 -5.75 -5.37 11.99
CA LEU A 16 -5.42 -5.24 13.41
C LEU A 16 -4.91 -3.83 13.74
N ILE A 17 -4.00 -3.29 12.93
CA ILE A 17 -3.46 -1.94 13.12
C ILE A 17 -4.55 -0.86 12.99
N ARG A 18 -5.47 -1.02 12.01
CA ARG A 18 -6.58 -0.09 11.81
C ARG A 18 -7.60 -0.12 12.95
N LEU A 19 -7.81 -1.27 13.58
CA LEU A 19 -8.69 -1.43 14.73
C LEU A 19 -8.17 -0.63 15.93
N ASP A 20 -6.86 -0.65 16.13
CA ASP A 20 -6.16 0.11 17.17
C ASP A 20 -6.15 1.63 16.87
N HIS A 21 -6.04 2.01 15.60
CA HIS A 21 -5.93 3.41 15.15
C HIS A 21 -7.25 3.96 14.57
N HIS A 22 -8.34 3.88 15.33
CA HIS A 22 -9.71 4.18 14.90
C HIS A 22 -9.93 5.60 14.32
N TYR A 23 -8.97 6.53 14.50
CA TYR A 23 -9.06 7.94 14.09
C TYR A 23 -7.97 8.41 13.07
N ALA A 24 -7.16 7.52 12.50
CA ALA A 24 -5.99 7.91 11.70
C ALA A 24 -6.24 8.15 10.19
N TYR A 25 -7.48 8.43 9.77
CA TYR A 25 -7.82 8.71 8.37
C TYR A 25 -8.08 10.20 8.15
N SER A 26 -7.16 10.86 7.46
CA SER A 26 -7.37 12.21 6.93
C SER A 26 -7.57 12.16 5.42
N ALA A 27 -8.32 13.11 4.86
CA ALA A 27 -8.50 13.24 3.42
C ALA A 27 -7.15 13.37 2.67
N ALA A 28 -6.16 14.02 3.30
CA ALA A 28 -4.81 14.13 2.76
C ALA A 28 -4.11 12.76 2.66
N LYS A 29 -4.21 11.93 3.70
CA LYS A 29 -3.65 10.57 3.73
C LYS A 29 -4.29 9.69 2.66
N VAL A 30 -5.61 9.79 2.49
CA VAL A 30 -6.34 9.05 1.44
C VAL A 30 -5.88 9.48 0.04
N ARG A 31 -5.81 10.78 -0.24
CA ARG A 31 -5.34 11.28 -1.54
C ARG A 31 -3.93 10.80 -1.88
N ARG A 32 -3.02 10.83 -0.90
CA ARG A 32 -1.64 10.35 -1.09
C ARG A 32 -1.61 8.86 -1.43
N THR A 33 -2.31 8.02 -0.66
CA THR A 33 -2.37 6.58 -0.93
C THR A 33 -2.98 6.28 -2.31
N MET A 34 -3.98 7.05 -2.74
CA MET A 34 -4.55 6.90 -4.09
C MET A 34 -3.54 7.26 -5.18
N ALA A 35 -2.75 8.33 -5.00
CA ALA A 35 -1.70 8.69 -5.95
C ALA A 35 -0.64 7.57 -6.06
N GLU A 36 -0.19 7.01 -4.94
CA GLU A 36 0.73 5.86 -4.91
C GLU A 36 0.19 4.66 -5.71
N HIS A 37 -1.12 4.38 -5.62
CA HIS A 37 -1.74 3.31 -6.41
C HIS A 37 -1.79 3.63 -7.90
N LEU A 38 -2.09 4.88 -8.26
CA LEU A 38 -2.12 5.31 -9.66
C LEU A 38 -0.74 5.16 -10.30
N GLU A 39 0.35 5.50 -9.60
CA GLU A 39 1.72 5.30 -10.10
C GLU A 39 2.00 3.83 -10.46
N ILE A 40 1.55 2.89 -9.63
CA ILE A 40 1.68 1.45 -9.92
C ILE A 40 0.90 1.09 -11.19
N PHE A 41 -0.35 1.54 -11.30
CA PHE A 41 -1.18 1.23 -12.46
C PHE A 41 -0.65 1.86 -13.76
N GLU A 42 -0.13 3.08 -13.70
CA GLU A 42 0.49 3.76 -14.83
C GLU A 42 1.72 2.99 -15.32
N ALA A 43 2.59 2.53 -14.42
CA ALA A 43 3.72 1.68 -14.79
C ALA A 43 3.29 0.34 -15.41
N CYS A 44 2.25 -0.30 -14.87
CA CYS A 44 1.68 -1.51 -15.46
C CYS A 44 1.08 -1.25 -16.85
N LEU A 45 0.38 -0.14 -17.05
CA LEU A 45 -0.21 0.25 -18.34
C LEU A 45 0.87 0.55 -19.38
N ALA A 46 1.97 1.18 -18.96
CA ALA A 46 3.15 1.40 -19.79
C ALA A 46 3.93 0.11 -20.12
N ARG A 47 3.56 -1.02 -19.50
CA ARG A 47 4.27 -2.31 -19.60
C ARG A 47 5.74 -2.21 -19.18
N ASP A 48 6.03 -1.37 -18.19
CA ASP A 48 7.34 -1.23 -17.59
C ASP A 48 7.39 -2.04 -16.28
N PRO A 49 7.98 -3.25 -16.29
CA PRO A 49 8.01 -4.11 -15.11
C PRO A 49 8.90 -3.54 -13.99
N ASP A 50 9.99 -2.85 -14.34
CA ASP A 50 10.94 -2.31 -13.37
C ASP A 50 10.30 -1.12 -12.64
N ALA A 51 9.64 -0.23 -13.38
CA ALA A 51 8.88 0.88 -12.80
C ALA A 51 7.72 0.37 -11.92
N ALA A 52 7.01 -0.66 -12.36
CA ALA A 52 5.90 -1.24 -11.60
C ALA A 52 6.39 -1.86 -10.28
N GLU A 53 7.52 -2.58 -10.30
CA GLU A 53 8.14 -3.12 -9.10
C GLU A 53 8.58 -2.01 -8.14
N ALA A 54 9.24 -0.97 -8.66
CA ALA A 54 9.71 0.15 -7.85
C ALA A 54 8.53 0.89 -7.17
N ALA A 55 7.47 1.18 -7.92
CA ALA A 55 6.26 1.82 -7.40
C ALA A 55 5.58 0.95 -6.33
N LEU A 56 5.48 -0.36 -6.57
CA LEU A 56 4.89 -1.28 -5.61
C LEU A 56 5.71 -1.35 -4.31
N ARG A 57 7.05 -1.42 -4.41
CA ARG A 57 7.94 -1.38 -3.24
C ARG A 57 7.78 -0.09 -2.45
N ALA A 58 7.74 1.05 -3.13
CA ALA A 58 7.54 2.35 -2.49
C ALA A 58 6.21 2.43 -1.72
N HIS A 59 5.11 2.02 -2.35
CA HIS A 59 3.79 1.97 -1.72
C HIS A 59 3.79 1.07 -0.47
N LEU A 60 4.36 -0.13 -0.55
CA LEU A 60 4.42 -1.07 0.57
C LEU A 60 5.26 -0.52 1.74
N THR A 61 6.42 0.06 1.45
CA THR A 61 7.26 0.70 2.49
C THR A 61 6.51 1.81 3.21
N GLN A 62 5.83 2.70 2.46
CA GLN A 62 5.06 3.79 3.05
C GLN A 62 3.84 3.26 3.83
N ALA A 63 3.18 2.21 3.34
CA ALA A 63 2.07 1.57 4.04
C ALA A 63 2.51 1.00 5.40
N ILE A 64 3.67 0.35 5.46
CA ILE A 64 4.25 -0.19 6.69
C ILE A 64 4.63 0.93 7.66
N GLN A 65 5.29 1.99 7.19
CA GLN A 65 5.62 3.16 8.02
C GLN A 65 4.36 3.74 8.68
N ARG A 66 3.33 4.01 7.87
CA ARG A 66 2.03 4.52 8.35
C ARG A 66 1.35 3.59 9.36
N ALA A 67 1.56 2.30 9.22
CA ALA A 67 1.00 1.27 10.09
C ALA A 67 1.75 1.18 11.43
N MET A 68 3.03 1.56 11.45
CA MET A 68 3.84 1.67 12.66
C MET A 68 3.76 3.05 13.33
N GLY A 69 2.98 3.99 12.77
CA GLY A 69 2.84 5.35 13.29
C GLY A 69 3.96 6.31 12.88
N LEU A 70 4.76 5.97 11.87
CA LEU A 70 5.78 6.80 11.21
C LEU A 70 5.23 7.46 9.94
#